data_AF-A0A5S3UU14-F1
#
_entry.id   AF-A0A5S3UU14-F1
#
_cell.length_a   1.000
_cell.length_b   1.000
_cell.length_c   1.000
_cell.angle_alpha   90.00
_cell.angle_beta   90.00
_cell.angle_gamma   90.00
#
_symmetry.space_group_name_H-M   'P 1'
#
loop_
_entity.id
_entity.type
_entity.pdbx_description
1 polymer ?
#
loop_
_entity_poly.entity_id
_entity_poly.type
_entity_poly.pdbx_seq_one_letter_code
_entity_poly.pdbx_strand_id
1 'polypeptide(L)'
;MQKINKILPLLLTGILSACGGSSDPAPTVDDAEPGFGHDVTQVPSASVAFYVPKFVDTSGTLSVTQISSRETQQFTVNDLNEMTITLDSGVVYQFEFSPSSEQVFCPRELGCGRALRDDPNDLNGNEEIDFGEPVSANVSYSLAAKPVAGQNQLYFSSYATLLSDSQLDSTVLSLTNTPVYHLSHSRINQSLQAEYAAQAFTSADIMRQLNIQGRQDDEISPLADAFDLAYKHSDSTLWQSYIDQVNEYFIETLLDEKDSTLFSSVVDQVLLTANEALQLQDMVTLKDSDTVFNNDLLDHFRDSLGVVRLQEEKYSDELDTKLREIESVVSDDVVQESFLALAEAVYNVVDNVSPARNSEPGNYQIDDLDVVYTTDPLFNWQVTGFNRGFEVSMDVTMSEWRKSPILGDRIVGVGVVSVRKGDVSLEADLNDIFLLFDGSIDGDNLQTATGTSHFAGEVTLQTAASMTKADLRLHLDRVRSPGNSVESIIANLRLRGDFETVNQVTPVALYAAEQSPYEFDTALDLAFGLHVDFDLKGGSDFQLQLAADPNNFTNLNSAEISYLVGGRVMQLDVRRSGDNNNIVAQGKDGYWLDIKQKGRNFTGGYYYGDQQIGDVKTVRGVPGVLFPDGSFESLF
;
A
#
# COMPACT_ATOMS: atom_id res chain seq x y z
N MET A 1 2.08 -4.46 -26.98
CA MET A 1 2.39 -4.77 -25.57
C MET A 1 3.90 -4.78 -25.40
N GLN A 2 4.44 -3.67 -24.90
CA GLN A 2 5.77 -3.63 -24.29
C GLN A 2 5.61 -4.17 -22.85
N LYS A 3 6.68 -4.54 -22.13
CA LYS A 3 6.60 -5.57 -21.06
C LYS A 3 7.38 -5.19 -19.79
N ILE A 4 6.93 -5.64 -18.62
CA ILE A 4 7.56 -5.44 -17.27
C ILE A 4 9.01 -5.93 -17.25
N ASN A 5 9.28 -7.01 -17.98
CA ASN A 5 10.62 -7.58 -18.16
C ASN A 5 11.68 -6.60 -18.73
N LYS A 6 11.27 -5.42 -19.22
CA LYS A 6 12.18 -4.37 -19.71
C LYS A 6 12.62 -3.40 -18.62
N ILE A 7 12.05 -3.45 -17.42
CA ILE A 7 12.37 -2.54 -16.31
C ILE A 7 13.81 -2.72 -15.82
N LEU A 8 14.27 -3.96 -15.58
CA LEU A 8 15.68 -4.20 -15.21
C LEU A 8 16.67 -3.79 -16.32
N PRO A 9 16.46 -4.17 -17.60
CA PRO A 9 17.23 -3.63 -18.72
C PRO A 9 17.18 -2.09 -18.84
N LEU A 10 16.13 -1.43 -18.34
CA LEU A 10 16.01 0.03 -18.30
C LEU A 10 16.89 0.65 -17.21
N LEU A 11 16.88 0.06 -16.01
CA LEU A 11 17.82 0.40 -14.93
C LEU A 11 19.26 0.31 -15.47
N LEU A 12 19.57 -0.73 -16.24
CA LEU A 12 20.88 -0.91 -16.86
C LEU A 12 21.15 0.06 -18.02
N THR A 13 20.25 0.24 -18.99
CA THR A 13 20.51 1.10 -20.16
C THR A 13 20.52 2.60 -19.83
N GLY A 14 19.73 3.02 -18.83
CA GLY A 14 19.76 4.37 -18.29
C GLY A 14 21.06 4.69 -17.56
N ILE A 15 21.66 3.69 -16.91
CA ILE A 15 22.86 3.87 -16.09
C ILE A 15 24.16 3.54 -16.88
N LEU A 16 24.14 2.62 -17.86
CA LEU A 16 25.35 2.01 -18.47
C LEU A 16 25.64 2.31 -19.94
N SER A 17 24.84 3.10 -20.64
CA SER A 17 25.11 3.45 -22.05
C SER A 17 26.42 4.24 -22.29
N ALA A 18 27.23 4.49 -21.26
CA ALA A 18 28.42 5.34 -21.28
C ALA A 18 29.78 4.65 -21.55
N CYS A 19 29.88 3.31 -21.61
CA CYS A 19 31.18 2.62 -21.69
C CYS A 19 31.73 2.28 -23.10
N GLY A 20 31.12 2.72 -24.20
CA GLY A 20 31.62 2.45 -25.56
C GLY A 20 32.25 3.69 -26.20
N GLY A 21 33.54 3.66 -26.58
CA GLY A 21 34.38 4.81 -27.00
C GLY A 21 33.87 5.67 -28.18
N SER A 22 34.15 6.99 -28.11
CA SER A 22 33.81 8.03 -29.11
C SER A 22 35.05 8.90 -29.27
N SER A 23 35.23 9.43 -30.48
CA SER A 23 36.27 10.34 -30.93
C SER A 23 36.11 11.79 -30.43
N ASP A 24 35.07 12.11 -29.66
CA ASP A 24 34.90 13.45 -29.12
C ASP A 24 35.90 13.72 -27.98
N PRO A 25 36.59 14.88 -27.99
CA PRO A 25 37.56 15.20 -26.95
C PRO A 25 36.85 15.35 -25.60
N ALA A 26 37.42 14.71 -24.57
CA ALA A 26 36.97 14.89 -23.20
C ALA A 26 37.03 16.38 -22.81
N PRO A 27 36.01 16.90 -22.10
CA PRO A 27 36.11 18.25 -21.55
C PRO A 27 37.34 18.33 -20.64
N THR A 28 38.16 19.34 -20.86
CA THR A 28 39.30 19.67 -20.00
C THR A 28 38.77 20.20 -18.68
N VAL A 29 39.25 19.62 -17.58
CA VAL A 29 39.04 20.12 -16.22
C VAL A 29 39.65 21.52 -16.16
N ASP A 30 38.83 22.53 -15.89
CA ASP A 30 39.34 23.87 -15.61
C ASP A 30 39.80 23.85 -14.14
N ASP A 31 41.10 23.72 -13.92
CA ASP A 31 41.74 23.72 -12.58
C ASP A 31 41.68 25.11 -11.89
N ALA A 32 40.80 26.01 -12.35
CA ALA A 32 40.85 27.45 -12.09
C ALA A 32 39.66 28.03 -11.31
N GLU A 33 38.85 27.22 -10.63
CA GLU A 33 37.93 27.73 -9.59
C GLU A 33 38.22 27.10 -8.21
N PRO A 34 39.15 27.70 -7.44
CA PRO A 34 39.25 27.45 -6.02
C PRO A 34 38.03 28.08 -5.33
N GLY A 35 37.07 27.23 -4.94
CA GLY A 35 35.82 27.67 -4.30
C GLY A 35 34.66 26.67 -4.29
N PHE A 36 34.79 25.49 -4.89
CA PHE A 36 33.78 24.42 -4.80
C PHE A 36 33.85 23.69 -3.46
N GLY A 37 33.36 24.32 -2.41
CA GLY A 37 33.14 23.65 -1.14
C GLY A 37 31.85 24.17 -0.53
N HIS A 38 30.80 23.35 -0.54
CA HIS A 38 29.78 23.50 0.48
C HIS A 38 30.51 23.48 1.83
N ASP A 39 30.15 24.42 2.72
CA ASP A 39 30.79 24.49 4.03
C ASP A 39 30.46 23.21 4.81
N VAL A 40 31.39 22.26 4.85
CA VAL A 40 31.25 21.00 5.60
C VAL A 40 31.19 21.23 7.11
N THR A 41 31.41 22.46 7.59
CA THR A 41 31.23 22.86 8.98
C THR A 41 29.83 23.41 9.27
N GLN A 42 29.01 23.62 8.23
CA GLN A 42 27.63 24.07 8.40
C GLN A 42 26.78 22.92 8.96
N VAL A 43 26.23 23.12 10.16
CA VAL A 43 25.25 22.20 10.75
C VAL A 43 23.95 22.35 9.96
N PRO A 44 23.49 21.33 9.23
CA PRO A 44 22.26 21.45 8.47
C PRO A 44 21.07 21.49 9.43
N SER A 45 20.15 22.41 9.17
CA SER A 45 18.90 22.53 9.91
C SER A 45 17.77 21.78 9.20
N ALA A 46 16.93 21.12 9.99
CA ALA A 46 15.69 20.50 9.54
C ALA A 46 14.49 21.39 9.91
N SER A 47 13.63 21.67 8.94
CA SER A 47 12.32 22.27 9.15
C SER A 47 11.29 21.15 9.21
N VAL A 48 10.65 20.96 10.36
CA VAL A 48 9.75 19.83 10.62
C VAL A 48 8.32 20.34 10.78
N ALA A 49 7.45 19.95 9.86
CA ALA A 49 6.01 20.10 9.95
C ALA A 49 5.36 18.81 10.42
N PHE A 50 4.12 18.91 10.89
CA PHE A 50 3.40 17.79 11.50
C PHE A 50 2.04 17.60 10.85
N TYR A 51 1.56 16.37 10.87
CA TYR A 51 0.20 16.00 10.56
C TYR A 51 -0.34 15.10 11.67
N VAL A 52 -1.53 15.40 12.16
CA VAL A 52 -2.33 14.53 13.03
C VAL A 52 -3.73 14.42 12.43
N PRO A 53 -4.30 13.19 12.32
CA PRO A 53 -5.64 12.97 11.83
C PRO A 53 -6.68 13.79 12.60
N LYS A 54 -7.64 14.39 11.89
CA LYS A 54 -8.67 15.27 12.45
C LYS A 54 -9.78 14.55 13.22
N PHE A 55 -9.58 13.28 13.57
CA PHE A 55 -10.44 12.52 14.47
C PHE A 55 -10.20 12.85 15.94
N VAL A 56 -9.14 13.62 16.22
CA VAL A 56 -8.81 14.15 17.55
C VAL A 56 -8.66 15.67 17.49
N ASP A 57 -8.66 16.32 18.65
CA ASP A 57 -8.29 17.73 18.75
C ASP A 57 -6.85 17.96 18.28
N THR A 58 -6.66 18.86 17.32
CA THR A 58 -5.35 19.20 16.76
C THR A 58 -4.64 20.28 17.57
N SER A 59 -5.33 20.93 18.51
CA SER A 59 -4.73 21.81 19.51
C SER A 59 -4.16 20.98 20.65
N GLY A 60 -3.09 21.44 21.31
CA GLY A 60 -2.51 20.68 22.40
C GLY A 60 -1.09 21.09 22.78
N THR A 61 -0.34 20.14 23.30
CA THR A 61 1.07 20.29 23.62
C THR A 61 1.90 19.28 22.86
N LEU A 62 2.88 19.75 22.09
CA LEU A 62 3.92 18.94 21.45
C LEU A 62 5.16 18.94 22.35
N SER A 63 5.62 17.76 22.75
CA SER A 63 6.90 17.52 23.43
C SER A 63 7.89 16.93 22.43
N VAL A 64 9.06 17.54 22.31
CA VAL A 64 10.14 17.11 21.41
C VAL A 64 11.36 16.81 22.25
N THR A 65 11.75 15.54 22.31
CA THR A 65 12.89 15.07 23.10
C THR A 65 13.98 14.56 22.18
N GLN A 66 15.15 15.16 22.23
CA GLN A 66 16.34 14.62 21.57
C GLN A 66 16.81 13.37 22.31
N ILE A 67 16.89 12.22 21.64
CA ILE A 67 17.13 10.93 22.31
C ILE A 67 18.53 10.86 22.93
N SER A 68 19.56 11.33 22.23
CA SER A 68 20.95 11.24 22.68
C SER A 68 21.27 12.19 23.84
N SER A 69 20.81 13.43 23.80
CA SER A 69 21.04 14.44 24.86
C SER A 69 20.01 14.37 25.99
N ARG A 70 18.83 13.81 25.73
CA ARG A 70 17.61 13.85 26.59
C ARG A 70 17.11 15.27 26.86
N GLU A 71 17.45 16.22 26.00
CA GLU A 71 16.90 17.57 26.06
C GLU A 71 15.48 17.56 25.51
N THR A 72 14.55 18.14 26.28
CA THR A 72 13.13 18.21 25.91
C THR A 72 12.71 19.66 25.71
N GLN A 73 12.02 19.92 24.61
CA GLN A 73 11.36 21.17 24.29
C GLN A 73 9.85 20.94 24.26
N GLN A 74 9.07 21.88 24.79
CA GLN A 74 7.61 21.79 24.79
C GLN A 74 7.00 23.01 24.10
N PHE A 75 5.97 22.74 23.31
CA PHE A 75 5.27 23.75 22.53
C PHE A 75 3.77 23.60 22.74
N THR A 76 3.11 24.67 23.18
CA THR A 76 1.63 24.74 23.14
C THR A 76 1.20 25.20 21.75
N VAL A 77 0.31 24.46 21.11
CA VAL A 77 -0.13 24.68 19.73
C VAL A 77 -1.65 24.81 19.66
N ASN A 78 -2.12 25.71 18.80
CA ASN A 78 -3.55 25.85 18.52
C ASN A 78 -4.01 24.86 17.44
N ASP A 79 -3.14 24.54 16.50
CA ASP A 79 -3.32 23.49 15.51
C ASP A 79 -1.93 22.92 15.17
N LEU A 80 -1.72 21.65 15.46
CA LEU A 80 -0.46 20.96 15.17
C LEU A 80 -0.21 20.87 13.66
N ASN A 81 -1.27 20.79 12.84
CA ASN A 81 -1.17 20.68 11.39
C ASN A 81 -0.67 21.95 10.71
N GLU A 82 -0.71 23.08 11.40
CA GLU A 82 -0.16 24.37 10.94
C GLU A 82 1.22 24.68 11.57
N MET A 83 1.73 23.80 12.43
CA MET A 83 2.97 24.02 13.14
C MET A 83 4.18 23.63 12.29
N THR A 84 5.25 24.41 12.41
CA THR A 84 6.58 24.02 11.94
C THR A 84 7.63 24.41 12.97
N ILE A 85 8.58 23.52 13.24
CA ILE A 85 9.72 23.77 14.12
C ILE A 85 11.04 23.58 13.37
N THR A 86 12.12 24.13 13.92
CA THR A 86 13.47 23.92 13.41
C THR A 86 14.28 23.07 14.37
N LEU A 87 14.87 21.99 13.88
CA LEU A 87 15.69 21.04 14.63
C LEU A 87 17.05 20.85 13.95
N ASP A 88 17.99 20.22 14.64
CA ASP A 88 19.24 19.78 14.03
C ASP A 88 18.96 18.56 13.15
N SER A 89 19.57 18.53 11.96
CA SER A 89 19.42 17.37 11.08
C SER A 89 20.32 16.21 11.51
N GLY A 90 19.92 14.98 11.17
CA GLY A 90 20.71 13.77 11.41
C GLY A 90 20.67 13.27 12.85
N VAL A 91 19.84 13.88 13.69
CA VAL A 91 19.65 13.52 15.08
C VAL A 91 18.28 12.86 15.25
N VAL A 92 18.19 11.83 16.09
CA VAL A 92 16.93 11.15 16.41
C VAL A 92 16.21 11.93 17.51
N TYR A 93 14.97 12.31 17.20
CA TYR A 93 14.06 12.95 18.13
C TYR A 93 12.83 12.07 18.34
N GLN A 94 12.35 12.04 19.58
CA GLN A 94 11.03 11.54 19.92
C GLN A 94 10.06 12.72 20.03
N PHE A 95 8.92 12.56 19.38
CA PHE A 95 7.85 13.54 19.34
C PHE A 95 6.63 12.92 20.04
N GLU A 96 6.08 13.61 21.02
CA GLU A 96 4.88 13.20 21.74
C GLU A 96 3.87 14.34 21.66
N PHE A 97 2.67 14.05 21.17
CA PHE A 97 1.59 15.02 21.09
C PHE A 97 0.47 14.67 22.06
N SER A 98 0.11 15.63 22.90
CA SER A 98 -1.01 15.53 23.83
C SER A 98 -2.09 16.55 23.45
N PRO A 99 -3.20 16.12 22.85
CA PRO A 99 -4.33 16.98 22.51
C PRO A 99 -4.87 17.76 23.73
N SER A 100 -5.43 18.96 23.52
CA SER A 100 -6.06 19.75 24.60
C SER A 100 -7.35 19.10 25.11
N SER A 101 -8.02 18.34 24.24
CA SER A 101 -9.21 17.54 24.53
C SER A 101 -8.94 16.07 24.22
N GLU A 102 -9.27 15.18 25.14
CA GLU A 102 -9.23 13.72 24.94
C GLU A 102 -10.42 13.21 24.09
N GLN A 103 -11.27 14.12 23.59
CA GLN A 103 -12.42 13.76 22.76
C GLN A 103 -11.97 13.24 21.40
N VAL A 104 -12.41 12.03 21.08
CA VAL A 104 -12.23 11.38 19.79
C VAL A 104 -13.56 11.42 19.03
N PHE A 105 -13.49 11.57 17.72
CA PHE A 105 -14.64 11.61 16.83
C PHE A 105 -14.66 10.40 15.90
N CYS A 106 -15.87 10.00 15.50
CA CYS A 106 -16.08 8.88 14.60
C CYS A 106 -15.35 9.10 13.26
N PRO A 107 -14.42 8.20 12.87
CA PRO A 107 -13.62 8.37 11.66
C PRO A 107 -14.26 7.81 10.39
N ARG A 108 -15.36 7.03 10.50
CA ARG A 108 -16.02 6.36 9.38
C ARG A 108 -17.11 7.22 8.78
N GLU A 109 -17.10 7.37 7.46
CA GLU A 109 -18.10 8.18 6.75
C GLU A 109 -19.48 7.55 6.80
N LEU A 110 -19.55 6.21 6.81
CA LEU A 110 -20.79 5.45 6.99
C LEU A 110 -21.23 5.36 8.46
N GLY A 111 -20.53 6.02 9.38
CA GLY A 111 -20.78 5.98 10.81
C GLY A 111 -20.07 4.85 11.55
N CYS A 112 -19.98 4.98 12.87
CA CYS A 112 -19.23 4.09 13.75
C CYS A 112 -20.10 3.00 14.39
N GLY A 113 -21.35 2.89 13.95
CA GLY A 113 -22.31 1.90 14.42
C GLY A 113 -23.42 2.52 15.26
N ARG A 114 -24.15 1.65 15.97
CA ARG A 114 -25.34 2.05 16.73
C ARG A 114 -24.99 2.75 18.02
N ALA A 115 -25.67 3.85 18.28
CA ALA A 115 -25.61 4.52 19.56
C ALA A 115 -26.34 3.71 20.65
N LEU A 116 -25.95 3.89 21.91
CA LEU A 116 -26.76 3.40 23.01
C LEU A 116 -28.07 4.19 23.11
N ARG A 117 -29.09 3.63 23.77
CA ARG A 117 -30.31 4.37 24.02
C ARG A 117 -30.01 5.60 24.89
N ASP A 118 -30.42 6.78 24.42
CA ASP A 118 -30.15 8.08 25.06
C ASP A 118 -28.63 8.38 25.17
N ASP A 119 -27.82 7.92 24.21
CA ASP A 119 -26.39 8.21 24.15
C ASP A 119 -26.15 9.72 23.96
N PRO A 120 -25.40 10.39 24.86
CA PRO A 120 -25.09 11.81 24.72
C PRO A 120 -24.20 12.13 23.50
N ASN A 121 -23.58 11.11 22.90
CA ASN A 121 -22.71 11.28 21.74
C ASN A 121 -23.45 11.18 20.40
N ASP A 122 -24.68 10.64 20.38
CA ASP A 122 -25.59 10.75 19.24
C ASP A 122 -26.18 12.18 19.24
N LEU A 123 -25.58 13.08 18.45
CA LEU A 123 -25.88 14.51 18.51
C LEU A 123 -27.19 14.85 17.79
N ASN A 124 -27.65 13.99 16.89
CA ASN A 124 -28.84 14.22 16.09
C ASN A 124 -30.06 13.36 16.49
N GLY A 125 -29.85 12.38 17.37
CA GLY A 125 -30.88 11.50 17.93
C GLY A 125 -31.38 10.43 16.95
N ASN A 126 -30.57 10.01 15.99
CA ASN A 126 -30.92 8.98 14.98
C ASN A 126 -30.66 7.54 15.45
N GLU A 127 -30.17 7.34 16.68
CA GLU A 127 -29.75 6.06 17.24
C GLU A 127 -28.50 5.46 16.57
N GLU A 128 -27.72 6.27 15.86
CA GLU A 128 -26.45 5.94 15.20
C GLU A 128 -25.36 6.93 15.64
N ILE A 129 -24.10 6.51 15.56
CA ILE A 129 -22.97 7.42 15.78
C ILE A 129 -22.41 7.78 14.41
N ASP A 130 -22.74 8.98 13.95
CA ASP A 130 -22.40 9.45 12.61
C ASP A 130 -20.96 9.93 12.52
N PHE A 131 -20.47 10.08 11.28
CA PHE A 131 -19.17 10.68 11.02
C PHE A 131 -18.99 12.02 11.75
N GLY A 132 -17.87 12.15 12.46
CA GLY A 132 -17.55 13.37 13.22
C GLY A 132 -18.31 13.52 14.54
N GLU A 133 -19.16 12.57 14.94
CA GLU A 133 -19.75 12.54 16.28
C GLU A 133 -18.77 11.94 17.31
N PRO A 134 -18.89 12.31 18.61
CA PRO A 134 -17.96 11.83 19.62
C PRO A 134 -18.01 10.31 19.82
N VAL A 135 -16.89 9.68 20.13
CA VAL A 135 -16.80 8.24 20.41
C VAL A 135 -15.99 7.95 21.66
N SER A 136 -16.27 6.80 22.31
CA SER A 136 -15.49 6.34 23.46
C SER A 136 -14.26 5.55 23.01
N ALA A 137 -13.22 6.28 22.63
CA ALA A 137 -11.91 5.73 22.27
C ALA A 137 -10.80 6.59 22.88
N ASN A 138 -9.60 6.02 23.02
CA ASN A 138 -8.40 6.74 23.45
C ASN A 138 -7.28 6.51 22.44
N VAL A 139 -6.71 7.60 21.92
CA VAL A 139 -5.59 7.57 20.97
C VAL A 139 -4.46 8.42 21.53
N SER A 140 -3.28 7.84 21.60
CA SER A 140 -2.04 8.54 21.97
C SER A 140 -1.08 8.61 20.79
N TYR A 141 -0.40 9.74 20.68
CA TYR A 141 0.49 10.02 19.55
C TYR A 141 1.92 10.17 20.03
N SER A 142 2.77 9.22 19.62
CA SER A 142 4.21 9.30 19.73
C SER A 142 4.84 8.85 18.42
N LEU A 143 5.98 9.41 18.03
CA LEU A 143 6.82 8.85 16.97
C LEU A 143 8.28 9.22 17.21
N ALA A 144 9.19 8.39 16.70
CA ALA A 144 10.61 8.67 16.69
C ALA A 144 11.05 8.88 15.25
N ALA A 145 11.70 10.00 14.93
CA ALA A 145 12.16 10.28 13.57
C ALA A 145 13.57 10.87 13.58
N LYS A 146 14.24 10.75 12.43
CA LYS A 146 15.53 11.39 12.16
C LYS A 146 15.36 12.47 11.09
N PRO A 147 15.01 13.72 11.47
CA PRO A 147 14.85 14.80 10.51
C PRO A 147 16.12 15.03 9.69
N VAL A 148 15.97 15.28 8.40
CA VAL A 148 17.09 15.55 7.49
C VAL A 148 17.13 17.04 7.12
N ALA A 149 18.18 17.49 6.43
CA ALA A 149 18.29 18.91 6.09
C ALA A 149 17.11 19.38 5.22
N GLY A 150 16.59 20.58 5.46
CA GLY A 150 15.46 21.11 4.68
C GLY A 150 14.10 20.66 5.20
N GLN A 151 13.13 20.44 4.31
CA GLN A 151 11.74 20.19 4.68
C GLN A 151 11.47 18.72 5.03
N ASN A 152 10.83 18.54 6.19
CA ASN A 152 10.37 17.26 6.70
C ASN A 152 8.91 17.38 7.12
N GLN A 153 8.15 16.32 6.93
CA GLN A 153 6.78 16.20 7.43
C GLN A 153 6.63 14.89 8.20
N LEU A 154 6.12 14.96 9.42
CA LEU A 154 5.91 13.82 10.32
C LEU A 154 4.42 13.58 10.52
N TYR A 155 4.00 12.33 10.35
CA TYR A 155 2.60 11.91 10.33
C TYR A 155 2.30 11.08 11.58
N PHE A 156 1.61 11.67 12.53
CA PHE A 156 1.16 10.98 13.73
C PHE A 156 0.05 9.98 13.38
N SER A 157 0.18 8.76 13.89
CA SER A 157 -0.82 7.70 13.80
C SER A 157 -0.64 6.69 14.92
N SER A 158 -1.66 5.88 15.21
CA SER A 158 -1.51 4.77 16.15
C SER A 158 -0.38 3.80 15.76
N TYR A 159 -0.16 3.57 14.46
CA TYR A 159 0.94 2.74 13.97
C TYR A 159 2.33 3.38 14.24
N ALA A 160 2.47 4.69 14.02
CA ALA A 160 3.71 5.40 14.35
C ALA A 160 4.02 5.32 15.85
N THR A 161 2.99 5.38 16.71
CA THR A 161 3.12 5.19 18.17
C THR A 161 3.69 3.82 18.52
N LEU A 162 3.25 2.74 17.87
CA LEU A 162 3.77 1.39 18.10
C LEU A 162 5.27 1.27 17.79
N LEU A 163 5.73 1.97 16.75
CA LEU A 163 7.13 1.96 16.34
C LEU A 163 8.03 2.85 17.22
N SER A 164 7.45 3.86 17.85
CA SER A 164 8.15 4.87 18.66
C SER A 164 8.91 4.29 19.85
N ASP A 165 8.24 3.42 20.64
CA ASP A 165 8.76 2.93 21.93
C ASP A 165 10.10 2.20 21.80
N SER A 166 10.27 1.46 20.69
CA SER A 166 11.50 0.73 20.37
C SER A 166 12.35 1.43 19.30
N GLN A 167 11.99 2.66 18.91
CA GLN A 167 12.63 3.45 17.86
C GLN A 167 12.84 2.64 16.57
N LEU A 168 11.81 1.88 16.18
CA LEU A 168 11.90 0.98 15.03
C LEU A 168 11.87 1.77 13.73
N ASP A 169 12.78 1.40 12.84
CA ASP A 169 12.92 1.95 11.51
C ASP A 169 12.11 1.09 10.52
N SER A 170 10.95 1.60 10.12
CA SER A 170 10.03 0.92 9.20
C SER A 170 10.37 1.07 7.72
N THR A 171 11.50 1.70 7.37
CA THR A 171 11.91 1.89 5.95
C THR A 171 11.87 0.61 5.13
N VAL A 172 12.30 -0.52 5.71
CA VAL A 172 12.34 -1.84 5.05
C VAL A 172 10.95 -2.42 4.78
N LEU A 173 9.90 -2.01 5.49
CA LEU A 173 8.55 -2.55 5.32
C LEU A 173 7.86 -1.97 4.07
N SER A 174 7.97 -0.66 3.90
CA SER A 174 7.35 0.09 2.81
C SER A 174 8.31 0.40 1.65
N LEU A 175 9.56 -0.06 1.73
CA LEU A 175 10.65 0.25 0.78
C LEU A 175 10.83 1.75 0.52
N THR A 176 10.61 2.57 1.55
CA THR A 176 10.69 4.04 1.49
C THR A 176 12.03 4.56 2.00
N ASN A 177 12.45 5.74 1.53
CA ASN A 177 13.70 6.39 1.94
C ASN A 177 13.74 6.80 3.42
N THR A 178 12.59 7.06 4.03
CA THR A 178 12.40 7.36 5.45
C THR A 178 11.30 6.46 6.02
N PRO A 179 11.17 6.32 7.36
CA PRO A 179 10.09 5.55 7.97
C PRO A 179 8.73 5.97 7.40
N VAL A 180 7.75 5.06 7.33
CA VAL A 180 6.46 5.30 6.62
C VAL A 180 5.68 6.55 7.09
N TYR A 181 5.95 7.02 8.30
CA TYR A 181 5.36 8.21 8.92
C TYR A 181 6.22 9.48 8.79
N HIS A 182 7.32 9.44 8.05
CA HIS A 182 8.24 10.56 7.86
C HIS A 182 8.47 10.75 6.36
N LEU A 183 8.27 11.97 5.87
CA LEU A 183 8.69 12.37 4.53
C LEU A 183 9.83 13.37 4.62
N SER A 184 10.93 13.07 3.92
CA SER A 184 11.98 14.02 3.60
C SER A 184 11.92 14.34 2.11
N HIS A 185 11.62 15.58 1.75
CA HIS A 185 11.39 16.02 0.36
C HIS A 185 10.09 15.45 -0.26
N SER A 186 8.93 16.04 0.06
CA SER A 186 7.63 15.53 -0.40
C SER A 186 7.17 16.12 -1.73
N ARG A 187 6.59 15.26 -2.57
CA ARG A 187 5.70 15.65 -3.67
C ARG A 187 4.25 15.65 -3.16
N ILE A 188 3.36 16.39 -3.83
CA ILE A 188 1.93 16.46 -3.47
C ILE A 188 1.32 15.06 -3.28
N ASN A 189 1.59 14.13 -4.20
CA ASN A 189 1.06 12.77 -4.13
C ASN A 189 1.61 11.99 -2.91
N GLN A 190 2.90 12.12 -2.59
CA GLN A 190 3.49 11.44 -1.43
C GLN A 190 2.93 11.98 -0.11
N SER A 191 2.72 13.29 -0.03
CA SER A 191 2.04 13.88 1.14
C SER A 191 0.62 13.35 1.29
N LEU A 192 -0.14 13.29 0.19
CA LEU A 192 -1.50 12.75 0.19
C LEU A 192 -1.54 11.27 0.60
N GLN A 193 -0.62 10.44 0.08
CA GLN A 193 -0.50 9.04 0.48
C GLN A 193 -0.28 8.87 1.98
N ALA A 194 0.66 9.64 2.55
CA ALA A 194 0.99 9.58 3.96
C ALA A 194 -0.14 10.08 4.86
N GLU A 195 -0.92 11.08 4.41
CA GLU A 195 -2.14 11.52 5.10
C GLU A 195 -3.17 10.39 5.18
N TYR A 196 -3.51 9.76 4.05
CA TYR A 196 -4.46 8.65 4.01
C TYR A 196 -3.98 7.45 4.84
N ALA A 197 -2.70 7.09 4.78
CA ALA A 197 -2.14 6.03 5.62
C ALA A 197 -2.25 6.36 7.11
N ALA A 198 -1.92 7.59 7.51
CA ALA A 198 -2.03 8.03 8.91
C ALA A 198 -3.48 8.05 9.41
N GLN A 199 -4.43 8.49 8.56
CA GLN A 199 -5.85 8.44 8.85
C GLN A 199 -6.34 7.00 9.01
N ALA A 200 -5.98 6.10 8.11
CA ALA A 200 -6.37 4.70 8.16
C ALA A 200 -5.85 4.00 9.42
N PHE A 201 -4.57 4.21 9.76
CA PHE A 201 -3.97 3.63 10.96
C PHE A 201 -4.62 4.11 12.26
N THR A 202 -4.98 5.39 12.34
CA THR A 202 -5.69 5.94 13.50
C THR A 202 -7.15 5.49 13.53
N SER A 203 -7.84 5.53 12.39
CA SER A 203 -9.23 5.08 12.25
C SER A 203 -9.37 3.63 12.70
N ALA A 204 -8.45 2.76 12.26
CA ALA A 204 -8.46 1.35 12.62
C ALA A 204 -8.32 1.10 14.12
N ASP A 205 -7.51 1.88 14.84
CA ASP A 205 -7.39 1.76 16.29
C ASP A 205 -8.67 2.20 17.01
N ILE A 206 -9.25 3.33 16.59
CA ILE A 206 -10.54 3.82 17.11
C ILE A 206 -11.64 2.76 16.91
N MET A 207 -11.80 2.26 15.68
CA MET A 207 -12.84 1.30 15.35
C MET A 207 -12.67 -0.04 16.06
N ARG A 208 -11.42 -0.51 16.22
CA ARG A 208 -11.11 -1.71 16.99
C ARG A 208 -11.55 -1.56 18.46
N GLN A 209 -11.30 -0.41 19.09
CA GLN A 209 -11.74 -0.15 20.46
C GLN A 209 -13.26 -0.17 20.59
N LEU A 210 -13.99 0.42 19.63
CA LEU A 210 -15.46 0.45 19.62
C LEU A 210 -16.09 -0.93 19.39
N ASN A 211 -15.56 -1.70 18.43
CA ASN A 211 -16.07 -3.03 18.09
C ASN A 211 -15.97 -4.02 19.26
N ILE A 212 -14.97 -3.87 20.14
CA ILE A 212 -14.78 -4.73 21.32
C ILE A 212 -15.77 -4.35 22.44
N GLN A 213 -16.14 -3.07 22.60
CA GLN A 213 -17.11 -2.63 23.62
C GLN A 213 -18.52 -3.25 23.46
N GLY A 214 -18.83 -3.82 22.28
CA GLY A 214 -20.08 -4.53 22.01
C GLY A 214 -20.21 -5.92 22.68
N ARG A 215 -19.14 -6.47 23.27
CA ARG A 215 -19.16 -7.79 23.93
C ARG A 215 -18.87 -7.63 25.43
N GLN A 216 -19.87 -7.92 26.27
CA GLN A 216 -19.84 -7.68 27.74
C GLN A 216 -18.70 -8.40 28.49
N ASP A 217 -17.99 -9.35 27.87
CA ASP A 217 -16.98 -10.20 28.50
C ASP A 217 -15.57 -10.08 27.88
N ASP A 218 -15.37 -9.28 26.81
CA ASP A 218 -14.07 -9.19 26.12
C ASP A 218 -13.25 -8.00 26.65
N GLU A 219 -12.11 -8.27 27.29
CA GLU A 219 -11.12 -7.26 27.66
C GLU A 219 -10.46 -6.70 26.39
N ILE A 220 -10.47 -5.38 26.20
CA ILE A 220 -9.77 -4.74 25.07
C ILE A 220 -8.28 -4.97 25.24
N SER A 221 -7.71 -5.95 24.53
CA SER A 221 -6.26 -6.04 24.43
C SER A 221 -5.73 -4.73 23.83
N PRO A 222 -4.77 -4.04 24.47
CA PRO A 222 -4.08 -2.90 23.89
C PRO A 222 -3.58 -3.21 22.47
N LEU A 223 -3.60 -2.21 21.58
CA LEU A 223 -3.06 -2.37 20.22
C LEU A 223 -1.59 -2.81 20.25
N ALA A 224 -0.84 -2.32 21.26
CA ALA A 224 0.53 -2.72 21.54
C ALA A 224 0.70 -4.23 21.75
N ASP A 225 -0.27 -4.91 22.39
CA ASP A 225 -0.20 -6.35 22.62
C ASP A 225 -0.38 -7.13 21.31
N ALA A 226 -1.31 -6.68 20.45
CA ALA A 226 -1.51 -7.27 19.13
C ALA A 226 -0.26 -7.09 18.24
N PHE A 227 0.36 -5.91 18.29
CA PHE A 227 1.62 -5.64 17.61
C PHE A 227 2.76 -6.52 18.14
N ASP A 228 2.91 -6.62 19.46
CA ASP A 228 3.98 -7.42 20.08
C ASP A 228 3.82 -8.92 19.79
N LEU A 229 2.61 -9.45 19.80
CA LEU A 229 2.32 -10.83 19.40
C LEU A 229 2.69 -11.09 17.93
N ALA A 230 2.30 -10.19 17.04
CA ALA A 230 2.62 -10.33 15.62
C ALA A 230 4.13 -10.20 15.37
N TYR A 231 4.78 -9.17 15.93
CA TYR A 231 6.18 -8.86 15.66
C TYR A 231 7.15 -9.82 16.34
N LYS A 232 6.96 -10.10 17.63
CA LYS A 232 7.93 -10.88 18.44
C LYS A 232 7.59 -12.37 18.51
N HIS A 233 6.33 -12.73 18.27
CA HIS A 233 5.84 -14.10 18.43
C HIS A 233 5.25 -14.70 17.15
N SER A 234 5.20 -13.95 16.05
CA SER A 234 4.62 -14.37 14.77
C SER A 234 3.16 -14.85 14.88
N ASP A 235 2.42 -14.33 15.86
CA ASP A 235 0.97 -14.55 16.01
C ASP A 235 0.22 -13.32 15.49
N SER A 236 -0.26 -13.42 14.25
CA SER A 236 -0.96 -12.34 13.56
C SER A 236 -2.46 -12.30 13.83
N THR A 237 -3.02 -13.16 14.70
CA THR A 237 -4.48 -13.31 14.84
C THR A 237 -5.18 -12.00 15.20
N LEU A 238 -4.67 -11.29 16.22
CA LEU A 238 -5.22 -9.99 16.63
C LEU A 238 -4.79 -8.86 15.70
N TRP A 239 -3.59 -8.96 15.14
CA TRP A 239 -3.04 -7.97 14.21
C TRP A 239 -3.82 -7.91 12.90
N GLN A 240 -4.33 -9.06 12.44
CA GLN A 240 -5.13 -9.14 11.23
C GLN A 240 -6.42 -8.32 11.35
N SER A 241 -7.05 -8.29 12.53
CA SER A 241 -8.22 -7.43 12.76
C SER A 241 -7.88 -5.94 12.61
N TYR A 242 -6.66 -5.52 12.94
CA TYR A 242 -6.21 -4.14 12.72
C TYR A 242 -6.00 -3.85 11.22
N ILE A 243 -5.33 -4.76 10.51
CA ILE A 243 -5.17 -4.67 9.04
C ILE A 243 -6.54 -4.59 8.33
N ASP A 244 -7.54 -5.30 8.84
CA ASP A 244 -8.87 -5.33 8.22
C ASP A 244 -9.60 -4.00 8.40
N GLN A 245 -9.48 -3.38 9.58
CA GLN A 245 -10.02 -2.03 9.81
C GLN A 245 -9.28 -0.95 9.01
N VAL A 246 -7.97 -1.12 8.75
CA VAL A 246 -7.21 -0.22 7.87
C VAL A 246 -7.74 -0.29 6.44
N ASN A 247 -7.98 -1.50 5.92
CA ASN A 247 -8.52 -1.67 4.57
C ASN A 247 -9.97 -1.22 4.47
N GLU A 248 -10.78 -1.41 5.50
CA GLU A 248 -12.15 -0.88 5.58
C GLU A 248 -12.17 0.64 5.39
N TYR A 249 -11.23 1.37 6.02
CA TYR A 249 -11.14 2.82 5.84
C TYR A 249 -10.84 3.21 4.38
N PHE A 250 -9.94 2.49 3.70
CA PHE A 250 -9.64 2.75 2.29
C PHE A 250 -10.82 2.44 1.38
N ILE A 251 -11.55 1.36 1.66
CA ILE A 251 -12.78 0.99 0.96
C ILE A 251 -13.80 2.14 1.08
N GLU A 252 -14.10 2.59 2.30
CA GLU A 252 -15.06 3.68 2.51
C GLU A 252 -14.66 4.98 1.82
N THR A 253 -13.38 5.37 1.93
CA THR A 253 -12.86 6.59 1.31
C THR A 253 -13.00 6.56 -0.22
N LEU A 254 -12.85 5.38 -0.82
CA LEU A 254 -13.04 5.20 -2.26
C LEU A 254 -14.52 5.32 -2.66
N LEU A 255 -15.43 5.01 -1.74
CA LEU A 255 -16.89 5.07 -1.88
C LEU A 255 -17.53 6.37 -1.34
N ASP A 256 -16.76 7.44 -1.19
CA ASP A 256 -17.30 8.80 -1.15
C ASP A 256 -16.95 9.57 -2.42
N GLU A 257 -17.94 10.06 -3.15
CA GLU A 257 -17.76 10.70 -4.48
C GLU A 257 -16.74 11.86 -4.44
N LYS A 258 -16.70 12.60 -3.32
CA LYS A 258 -15.86 13.78 -3.19
C LYS A 258 -14.43 13.41 -2.82
N ASP A 259 -14.24 12.52 -1.86
CA ASP A 259 -12.94 12.14 -1.35
C ASP A 259 -12.26 11.09 -2.26
N SER A 260 -13.04 10.26 -2.95
CA SER A 260 -12.61 9.32 -3.99
C SER A 260 -11.85 10.00 -5.13
N THR A 261 -12.23 11.21 -5.52
CA THR A 261 -11.52 11.95 -6.59
C THR A 261 -10.05 12.22 -6.24
N LEU A 262 -9.74 12.47 -4.97
CA LEU A 262 -8.36 12.67 -4.52
C LEU A 262 -7.68 11.33 -4.22
N PHE A 263 -8.37 10.43 -3.52
CA PHE A 263 -7.84 9.14 -3.12
C PHE A 263 -7.49 8.25 -4.32
N SER A 264 -8.35 8.19 -5.34
CA SER A 264 -8.15 7.43 -6.58
C SER A 264 -6.82 7.74 -7.28
N SER A 265 -6.33 8.98 -7.17
CA SER A 265 -5.07 9.38 -7.80
C SER A 265 -3.82 8.75 -7.15
N VAL A 266 -3.97 8.15 -5.97
CA VAL A 266 -2.89 7.54 -5.17
C VAL A 266 -3.27 6.17 -4.56
N VAL A 267 -4.42 5.60 -4.93
CA VAL A 267 -4.99 4.42 -4.26
C VAL A 267 -4.08 3.19 -4.35
N ASP A 268 -3.45 2.95 -5.51
CA ASP A 268 -2.49 1.87 -5.70
C ASP A 268 -1.29 1.98 -4.75
N GLN A 269 -0.73 3.18 -4.64
CA GLN A 269 0.42 3.50 -3.81
C GLN A 269 0.07 3.42 -2.32
N VAL A 270 -1.10 3.91 -1.92
CA VAL A 270 -1.56 3.83 -0.53
C VAL A 270 -1.82 2.38 -0.12
N LEU A 271 -2.57 1.62 -0.93
CA LEU A 271 -2.87 0.23 -0.64
C LEU A 271 -1.59 -0.60 -0.50
N LEU A 272 -0.64 -0.44 -1.43
CA LEU A 272 0.64 -1.13 -1.36
C LEU A 272 1.44 -0.72 -0.13
N THR A 273 1.75 0.57 0.00
CA THR A 273 2.66 1.09 1.03
C THR A 273 2.11 0.85 2.43
N ALA A 274 0.81 1.09 2.66
CA ALA A 274 0.19 0.91 3.95
C ALA A 274 0.06 -0.57 4.33
N ASN A 275 -0.38 -1.45 3.42
CA ASN A 275 -0.51 -2.87 3.74
C ASN A 275 0.85 -3.55 3.92
N GLU A 276 1.85 -3.20 3.13
CA GLU A 276 3.22 -3.72 3.28
C GLU A 276 3.88 -3.20 4.56
N ALA A 277 3.60 -1.96 4.97
CA ALA A 277 4.00 -1.46 6.29
C ALA A 277 3.42 -2.30 7.45
N LEU A 278 2.26 -2.94 7.28
CA LEU A 278 1.67 -3.81 8.29
C LEU A 278 2.18 -5.26 8.21
N GLN A 279 2.97 -5.62 7.20
CA GLN A 279 3.62 -6.93 7.09
C GLN A 279 4.92 -6.93 7.87
N LEU A 280 4.80 -7.08 9.19
CA LEU A 280 5.91 -6.95 10.12
C LEU A 280 7.04 -7.94 9.80
N GLN A 281 8.24 -7.41 9.61
CA GLN A 281 9.49 -8.15 9.46
C GLN A 281 10.57 -7.49 10.32
N ASP A 282 11.74 -8.14 10.45
CA ASP A 282 12.84 -7.64 11.28
C ASP A 282 13.23 -6.19 10.90
N MET A 283 13.05 -5.28 11.86
CA MET A 283 13.39 -3.87 11.73
C MET A 283 14.63 -3.53 12.56
N VAL A 284 15.38 -2.54 12.09
CA VAL A 284 16.51 -1.97 12.84
C VAL A 284 16.05 -0.81 13.70
N THR A 285 16.83 -0.46 14.72
CA THR A 285 16.62 0.76 15.50
C THR A 285 17.15 1.98 14.75
N LEU A 286 16.40 3.08 14.80
CA LEU A 286 16.84 4.40 14.36
C LEU A 286 18.07 4.86 15.15
N LYS A 287 19.03 5.47 14.47
CA LYS A 287 20.29 5.94 15.07
C LYS A 287 20.66 7.31 14.55
N ASP A 288 21.24 8.11 15.44
CA ASP A 288 21.90 9.37 15.10
C ASP A 288 22.94 9.11 14.00
N SER A 289 23.05 10.06 13.08
CA SER A 289 24.09 10.05 12.05
C SER A 289 25.38 10.60 12.66
N ASP A 290 26.47 9.84 12.58
CA ASP A 290 27.80 10.31 12.99
C ASP A 290 28.28 11.50 12.13
N THR A 291 27.87 11.53 10.86
CA THR A 291 28.11 12.60 9.88
C THR A 291 26.98 12.63 8.85
N VAL A 292 26.64 13.82 8.36
CA VAL A 292 25.71 14.03 7.23
C VAL A 292 26.40 13.88 5.87
N PHE A 293 27.73 13.81 5.86
CA PHE A 293 28.53 13.56 4.66
C PHE A 293 28.98 12.09 4.68
N ASN A 294 28.17 11.20 4.09
CA ASN A 294 28.50 9.79 3.92
C ASN A 294 28.26 9.34 2.46
N ASN A 295 28.82 8.18 2.11
CA ASN A 295 28.72 7.55 0.80
C ASN A 295 27.81 6.31 0.80
N ASP A 296 26.98 6.11 1.84
CA ASP A 296 26.22 4.85 2.01
C ASP A 296 25.24 4.61 0.86
N LEU A 297 24.58 5.66 0.36
CA LEU A 297 23.72 5.56 -0.82
C LEU A 297 24.53 5.28 -2.09
N LEU A 298 25.73 5.84 -2.25
CA LEU A 298 26.58 5.56 -3.41
C LEU A 298 27.06 4.11 -3.41
N ASP A 299 27.41 3.57 -2.24
CA ASP A 299 27.76 2.17 -2.05
C ASP A 299 26.56 1.27 -2.40
N HIS A 300 25.39 1.59 -1.86
CA HIS A 300 24.17 0.83 -2.15
C HIS A 300 23.76 0.89 -3.62
N PHE A 301 23.90 2.06 -4.27
CA PHE A 301 23.63 2.24 -5.69
C PHE A 301 24.55 1.35 -6.56
N ARG A 302 25.85 1.28 -6.23
CA ARG A 302 26.82 0.43 -6.93
C ARG A 302 26.57 -1.06 -6.71
N ASP A 303 26.26 -1.45 -5.48
CA ASP A 303 25.93 -2.83 -5.14
C ASP A 303 24.69 -3.29 -5.91
N SER A 304 23.66 -2.44 -5.95
CA SER A 304 22.46 -2.65 -6.76
C SER A 304 22.79 -2.84 -8.24
N LEU A 305 23.62 -1.96 -8.81
CA LEU A 305 24.08 -2.09 -10.20
C LEU A 305 24.82 -3.41 -10.44
N GLY A 306 25.62 -3.87 -9.47
CA GLY A 306 26.32 -5.14 -9.51
C GLY A 306 25.35 -6.33 -9.58
N VAL A 307 24.32 -6.34 -8.72
CA VAL A 307 23.28 -7.39 -8.72
C VAL A 307 22.51 -7.40 -10.03
N VAL A 308 22.06 -6.23 -10.48
CA VAL A 308 21.28 -6.08 -11.71
C VAL A 308 22.11 -6.52 -12.94
N ARG A 309 23.39 -6.13 -13.03
CA ARG A 309 24.32 -6.61 -14.09
C ARG A 309 24.49 -8.13 -14.06
N LEU A 310 24.65 -8.71 -12.87
CA LEU A 310 24.81 -10.15 -12.72
C LEU A 310 23.56 -10.89 -13.23
N GLN A 311 22.36 -10.35 -12.97
CA GLN A 311 21.14 -10.90 -13.52
C GLN A 311 21.11 -10.80 -15.05
N GLU A 312 21.43 -9.64 -15.63
CA GLU A 312 21.42 -9.46 -17.08
C GLU A 312 22.46 -10.34 -17.80
N GLU A 313 23.70 -10.40 -17.32
CA GLU A 313 24.76 -11.11 -18.04
C GLU A 313 24.64 -12.63 -17.97
N LYS A 314 24.07 -13.17 -16.88
CA LYS A 314 24.07 -14.62 -16.60
C LYS A 314 22.70 -15.26 -16.46
N TYR A 315 21.67 -14.49 -16.09
CA TYR A 315 20.36 -15.00 -15.72
C TYR A 315 19.21 -14.23 -16.44
N SER A 316 19.51 -13.56 -17.56
CA SER A 316 18.55 -12.68 -18.25
C SER A 316 17.27 -13.40 -18.61
N ASP A 317 17.40 -14.61 -19.18
CA ASP A 317 16.26 -15.38 -19.69
C ASP A 317 15.37 -15.87 -18.54
N GLU A 318 15.99 -16.19 -17.39
CA GLU A 318 15.29 -16.61 -16.18
C GLU A 318 14.45 -15.44 -15.65
N LEU A 319 15.08 -14.29 -15.36
CA LEU A 319 14.43 -13.09 -14.86
C LEU A 319 13.36 -12.53 -15.81
N ASP A 320 13.65 -12.50 -17.10
CA ASP A 320 12.74 -12.08 -18.17
C ASP A 320 11.46 -12.94 -18.19
N THR A 321 11.62 -14.23 -17.91
CA THR A 321 10.49 -15.16 -17.77
C THR A 321 9.69 -14.85 -16.50
N LYS A 322 10.35 -14.70 -15.33
CA LYS A 322 9.66 -14.37 -14.05
C LYS A 322 8.78 -13.13 -14.18
N LEU A 323 9.34 -12.05 -14.72
CA LEU A 323 8.66 -10.77 -14.84
C LEU A 323 7.50 -10.81 -15.84
N ARG A 324 7.63 -11.55 -16.94
CA ARG A 324 6.51 -11.75 -17.90
C ARG A 324 5.36 -12.55 -17.30
N GLU A 325 5.69 -13.55 -16.50
CA GLU A 325 4.69 -14.41 -15.88
C GLU A 325 3.92 -13.63 -14.81
N ILE A 326 4.60 -12.81 -14.00
CA ILE A 326 3.95 -11.88 -13.06
C ILE A 326 3.11 -10.83 -13.79
N GLU A 327 3.63 -10.26 -14.89
CA GLU A 327 2.88 -9.32 -15.73
C GLU A 327 1.56 -9.91 -16.23
N SER A 328 1.53 -11.20 -16.56
CA SER A 328 0.30 -11.85 -17.03
C SER A 328 -0.80 -11.93 -15.94
N VAL A 329 -0.44 -11.93 -14.66
CA VAL A 329 -1.43 -11.90 -13.57
C VAL A 329 -2.09 -10.53 -13.47
N VAL A 330 -1.30 -9.47 -13.68
CA VAL A 330 -1.75 -8.09 -13.45
C VAL A 330 -2.38 -7.45 -14.69
N SER A 331 -1.99 -7.89 -15.90
CA SER A 331 -2.39 -7.27 -17.17
C SER A 331 -3.31 -8.11 -18.05
N ASP A 332 -3.67 -9.33 -17.64
CA ASP A 332 -4.62 -10.16 -18.38
C ASP A 332 -6.05 -9.83 -17.93
N ASP A 333 -6.82 -9.18 -18.82
CA ASP A 333 -8.22 -8.82 -18.58
C ASP A 333 -9.06 -10.05 -18.15
N VAL A 334 -8.75 -11.25 -18.63
CA VAL A 334 -9.47 -12.47 -18.25
C VAL A 334 -9.16 -12.86 -16.80
N VAL A 335 -7.93 -12.64 -16.34
CA VAL A 335 -7.56 -12.83 -14.93
C VAL A 335 -8.29 -11.83 -14.06
N GLN A 336 -8.29 -10.55 -14.43
CA GLN A 336 -8.97 -9.50 -13.67
C GLN A 336 -10.50 -9.77 -13.59
N GLU A 337 -11.14 -10.07 -14.73
CA GLU A 337 -12.55 -10.43 -14.81
C GLU A 337 -12.90 -11.69 -14.01
N SER A 338 -11.95 -12.60 -13.79
CA SER A 338 -12.22 -13.85 -13.05
C SER A 338 -12.60 -13.61 -11.59
N PHE A 339 -11.99 -12.61 -10.92
CA PHE A 339 -12.35 -12.25 -9.54
C PHE A 339 -13.77 -11.71 -9.46
N LEU A 340 -14.17 -10.87 -10.41
CA LEU A 340 -15.52 -10.34 -10.50
C LEU A 340 -16.53 -11.45 -10.83
N ALA A 341 -16.21 -12.33 -11.79
CA ALA A 341 -17.06 -13.44 -12.19
C ALA A 341 -17.31 -14.42 -11.03
N LEU A 342 -16.28 -14.70 -10.22
CA LEU A 342 -16.37 -15.54 -9.03
C LEU A 342 -17.40 -15.00 -8.05
N ALA A 343 -17.29 -13.72 -7.70
CA ALA A 343 -18.14 -13.13 -6.69
C ALA A 343 -19.56 -12.84 -7.20
N GLU A 344 -19.71 -12.36 -8.43
CA GLU A 344 -21.03 -12.17 -9.06
C GLU A 344 -21.79 -13.50 -9.18
N ALA A 345 -21.10 -14.63 -9.36
CA ALA A 345 -21.76 -15.93 -9.36
C ALA A 345 -22.38 -16.27 -7.99
N VAL A 346 -21.65 -16.02 -6.89
CA VAL A 346 -22.18 -16.20 -5.53
C VAL A 346 -23.38 -15.28 -5.31
N TYR A 347 -23.27 -14.01 -5.70
CA TYR A 347 -24.36 -13.05 -5.63
C TYR A 347 -25.59 -13.53 -6.41
N ASN A 348 -25.47 -13.84 -7.70
CA ASN A 348 -26.60 -14.26 -8.55
C ASN A 348 -27.35 -15.47 -7.99
N VAL A 349 -26.64 -16.38 -7.32
CA VAL A 349 -27.24 -17.55 -6.67
C VAL A 349 -27.98 -17.16 -5.40
N VAL A 350 -27.33 -16.45 -4.50
CA VAL A 350 -27.93 -15.93 -3.25
C VAL A 350 -29.17 -15.08 -3.53
N ASP A 351 -29.06 -14.27 -4.58
CA ASP A 351 -30.05 -13.35 -5.10
C ASP A 351 -31.35 -14.08 -5.49
N ASN A 352 -31.26 -15.26 -6.11
CA ASN A 352 -32.45 -15.94 -6.64
C ASN A 352 -32.91 -17.13 -5.78
N VAL A 353 -31.97 -17.81 -5.12
CA VAL A 353 -32.23 -19.04 -4.38
C VAL A 353 -31.53 -18.95 -3.03
N SER A 354 -32.27 -18.58 -1.97
CA SER A 354 -31.68 -18.50 -0.63
C SER A 354 -32.73 -18.56 0.49
N PRO A 355 -32.29 -18.83 1.73
CA PRO A 355 -33.13 -18.70 2.91
C PRO A 355 -33.74 -17.31 3.08
N ALA A 356 -32.99 -16.25 2.72
CA ALA A 356 -33.49 -14.87 2.74
C ALA A 356 -34.73 -14.66 1.84
N ARG A 357 -34.85 -15.48 0.78
CA ARG A 357 -36.01 -15.52 -0.13
C ARG A 357 -37.11 -16.50 0.26
N ASN A 358 -36.92 -17.29 1.32
CA ASN A 358 -37.78 -18.43 1.64
C ASN A 358 -37.85 -19.44 0.48
N SER A 359 -36.74 -19.68 -0.23
CA SER A 359 -36.67 -20.69 -1.28
C SER A 359 -36.84 -22.09 -0.69
N GLU A 360 -37.59 -22.94 -1.37
CA GLU A 360 -37.74 -24.36 -1.02
C GLU A 360 -36.55 -25.19 -1.56
N PRO A 361 -36.18 -26.33 -0.97
CA PRO A 361 -35.15 -27.20 -1.53
C PRO A 361 -35.55 -27.68 -2.94
N GLY A 362 -34.62 -27.67 -3.89
CA GLY A 362 -34.90 -28.08 -5.26
C GLY A 362 -33.83 -27.70 -6.28
N ASN A 363 -34.16 -27.92 -7.54
CA ASN A 363 -33.32 -27.53 -8.67
C ASN A 363 -33.89 -26.26 -9.30
N TYR A 364 -33.02 -25.30 -9.54
CA TYR A 364 -33.31 -23.99 -10.08
C TYR A 364 -32.41 -23.72 -11.29
N GLN A 365 -32.88 -22.86 -12.17
CA GLN A 365 -32.08 -22.32 -13.26
C GLN A 365 -32.16 -20.79 -13.16
N ILE A 366 -31.00 -20.15 -13.01
CA ILE A 366 -30.84 -18.70 -12.90
C ILE A 366 -29.95 -18.29 -14.08
N ASP A 367 -30.54 -17.65 -15.08
CA ASP A 367 -29.87 -17.38 -16.35
C ASP A 367 -29.20 -18.66 -16.92
N ASP A 368 -27.88 -18.65 -17.07
CA ASP A 368 -27.06 -19.77 -17.55
C ASP A 368 -26.45 -20.62 -16.41
N LEU A 369 -26.93 -20.45 -15.17
CA LEU A 369 -26.51 -21.22 -13.98
C LEU A 369 -27.59 -22.23 -13.56
N ASP A 370 -27.20 -23.50 -13.46
CA ASP A 370 -27.97 -24.56 -12.84
C ASP A 370 -27.63 -24.63 -11.34
N VAL A 371 -28.64 -24.52 -10.48
CA VAL A 371 -28.49 -24.49 -9.02
C VAL A 371 -29.25 -25.64 -8.39
N VAL A 372 -28.55 -26.47 -7.62
CA VAL A 372 -29.13 -27.46 -6.71
C VAL A 372 -29.04 -26.89 -5.30
N TYR A 373 -30.21 -26.65 -4.69
CA TYR A 373 -30.31 -26.09 -3.36
C TYR A 373 -30.89 -27.09 -2.38
N THR A 374 -30.17 -27.33 -1.29
CA THR A 374 -30.54 -28.28 -0.23
C THR A 374 -30.49 -27.61 1.14
N THR A 375 -31.19 -28.19 2.12
CA THR A 375 -31.37 -27.58 3.46
C THR A 375 -31.08 -28.54 4.63
N ASP A 376 -30.74 -29.80 4.35
CA ASP A 376 -30.46 -30.83 5.36
C ASP A 376 -29.09 -31.48 5.04
N PRO A 377 -28.08 -31.37 5.92
CA PRO A 377 -28.12 -30.86 7.31
C PRO A 377 -28.00 -29.33 7.45
N LEU A 378 -27.58 -28.63 6.39
CA LEU A 378 -27.43 -27.18 6.33
C LEU A 378 -27.89 -26.67 4.95
N PHE A 379 -28.03 -25.35 4.84
CA PHE A 379 -28.29 -24.68 3.56
C PHE A 379 -27.05 -24.80 2.66
N ASN A 380 -27.20 -25.46 1.52
CA ASN A 380 -26.10 -25.69 0.59
C ASN A 380 -26.53 -25.43 -0.85
N TRP A 381 -25.63 -24.79 -1.60
CA TRP A 381 -25.75 -24.56 -3.04
C TRP A 381 -24.67 -25.33 -3.77
N GLN A 382 -25.09 -26.21 -4.68
CA GLN A 382 -24.24 -26.73 -5.73
C GLN A 382 -24.62 -26.08 -7.05
N VAL A 383 -23.68 -25.39 -7.67
CA VAL A 383 -23.95 -24.56 -8.84
C VAL A 383 -22.99 -24.93 -9.96
N THR A 384 -23.53 -25.06 -11.17
CA THR A 384 -22.74 -25.27 -12.39
C THR A 384 -23.32 -24.45 -13.52
N GLY A 385 -22.50 -23.95 -14.45
CA GLY A 385 -23.03 -23.25 -15.63
C GLY A 385 -22.07 -22.17 -16.12
N PHE A 386 -22.63 -21.07 -16.61
CA PHE A 386 -21.83 -19.93 -17.08
C PHE A 386 -22.25 -18.60 -16.42
N ASN A 387 -21.26 -17.78 -16.06
CA ASN A 387 -21.46 -16.38 -15.65
C ASN A 387 -20.37 -15.50 -16.27
N ARG A 388 -20.72 -14.34 -16.83
CA ARG A 388 -19.81 -13.44 -17.58
C ARG A 388 -18.94 -14.16 -18.64
N GLY A 389 -19.44 -15.26 -19.20
CA GLY A 389 -18.69 -16.10 -20.15
C GLY A 389 -17.60 -16.99 -19.52
N PHE A 390 -17.52 -17.05 -18.19
CA PHE A 390 -16.75 -18.04 -17.43
C PHE A 390 -17.62 -19.24 -17.12
N GLU A 391 -17.06 -20.45 -17.26
CA GLU A 391 -17.63 -21.65 -16.67
C GLU A 391 -17.51 -21.55 -15.15
N VAL A 392 -18.60 -21.78 -14.43
CA VAL A 392 -18.69 -21.66 -12.98
C VAL A 392 -19.00 -23.01 -12.36
N SER A 393 -18.33 -23.34 -11.26
CA SER A 393 -18.65 -24.44 -10.36
C SER A 393 -18.57 -23.95 -8.91
N MET A 394 -19.63 -24.14 -8.13
CA MET A 394 -19.66 -23.74 -6.72
C MET A 394 -20.25 -24.85 -5.85
N ASP A 395 -19.66 -25.05 -4.68
CA ASP A 395 -20.25 -25.82 -3.57
C ASP A 395 -20.10 -24.98 -2.31
N VAL A 396 -21.17 -24.26 -1.96
CA VAL A 396 -21.18 -23.27 -0.87
C VAL A 396 -22.20 -23.69 0.18
N THR A 397 -21.74 -23.74 1.43
CA THR A 397 -22.56 -24.02 2.60
C THR A 397 -22.73 -22.75 3.42
N MET A 398 -23.98 -22.40 3.69
CA MET A 398 -24.33 -21.21 4.47
C MET A 398 -24.50 -21.59 5.94
N SER A 399 -23.76 -20.90 6.80
CA SER A 399 -23.76 -21.12 8.25
C SER A 399 -24.75 -20.20 8.96
N GLU A 400 -24.90 -18.97 8.49
CA GLU A 400 -25.81 -17.99 9.08
C GLU A 400 -26.55 -17.17 8.03
N TRP A 401 -27.76 -16.74 8.38
CA TRP A 401 -28.48 -15.74 7.60
C TRP A 401 -29.40 -14.89 8.48
N ARG A 402 -29.72 -13.70 7.99
CA ARG A 402 -30.68 -12.78 8.59
C ARG A 402 -31.48 -12.12 7.48
N LYS A 403 -32.79 -12.00 7.69
CA LYS A 403 -33.63 -11.08 6.93
C LYS A 403 -33.94 -9.85 7.76
N SER A 404 -33.65 -8.66 7.24
CA SER A 404 -34.00 -7.42 7.93
C SER A 404 -34.25 -6.26 6.97
N PRO A 405 -35.43 -5.64 7.00
CA PRO A 405 -35.70 -4.43 6.23
C PRO A 405 -34.96 -3.20 6.77
N ILE A 406 -34.45 -3.25 8.01
CA ILE A 406 -33.76 -2.14 8.67
C ILE A 406 -32.25 -2.35 8.68
N LEU A 407 -31.81 -3.57 9.02
CA LEU A 407 -30.39 -3.90 9.16
C LEU A 407 -29.77 -4.48 7.88
N GLY A 408 -30.57 -4.63 6.83
CA GLY A 408 -30.14 -5.37 5.67
C GLY A 408 -30.23 -6.89 5.84
N ASP A 409 -30.48 -7.57 4.72
CA ASP A 409 -30.31 -9.01 4.64
C ASP A 409 -28.82 -9.35 4.74
N ARG A 410 -28.49 -10.37 5.52
CA ARG A 410 -27.11 -10.80 5.77
C ARG A 410 -26.98 -12.28 5.54
N ILE A 411 -25.92 -12.68 4.86
CA ILE A 411 -25.60 -14.09 4.57
C ILE A 411 -24.14 -14.33 4.91
N VAL A 412 -23.88 -15.43 5.61
CA VAL A 412 -22.53 -15.89 5.96
C VAL A 412 -22.38 -17.36 5.59
N GLY A 413 -21.28 -17.72 4.94
CA GLY A 413 -21.03 -19.07 4.49
C GLY A 413 -19.56 -19.37 4.25
N VAL A 414 -19.32 -20.59 3.82
CA VAL A 414 -18.01 -21.13 3.45
C VAL A 414 -18.19 -22.06 2.26
N GLY A 415 -17.16 -22.27 1.45
CA GLY A 415 -17.22 -23.25 0.38
C GLY A 415 -16.22 -23.04 -0.72
N VAL A 416 -16.31 -23.90 -1.73
CA VAL A 416 -15.39 -23.89 -2.86
C VAL A 416 -16.06 -23.25 -4.07
N VAL A 417 -15.39 -22.30 -4.69
CA VAL A 417 -15.83 -21.65 -5.92
C VAL A 417 -14.74 -21.74 -6.98
N SER A 418 -15.10 -22.14 -8.18
CA SER A 418 -14.22 -22.18 -9.34
C SER A 418 -14.85 -21.44 -10.52
N VAL A 419 -14.06 -20.60 -11.17
CA VAL A 419 -14.42 -19.96 -12.44
C VAL A 419 -13.32 -20.17 -13.48
N ARG A 420 -13.71 -20.42 -14.74
CA ARG A 420 -12.77 -20.78 -15.81
C ARG A 420 -13.15 -20.17 -17.15
N LYS A 421 -12.16 -19.61 -17.87
CA LYS A 421 -12.31 -19.11 -19.25
C LYS A 421 -11.01 -19.31 -20.02
N GLY A 422 -11.04 -20.19 -21.02
CA GLY A 422 -9.86 -20.54 -21.80
C GLY A 422 -8.78 -21.21 -20.94
N ASP A 423 -7.59 -20.61 -20.92
CA ASP A 423 -6.43 -21.08 -20.14
C ASP A 423 -6.38 -20.49 -18.72
N VAL A 424 -7.32 -19.60 -18.37
CA VAL A 424 -7.43 -19.01 -17.03
C VAL A 424 -8.44 -19.80 -16.20
N SER A 425 -8.05 -20.19 -14.99
CA SER A 425 -8.90 -20.85 -14.00
C SER A 425 -8.59 -20.27 -12.62
N LEU A 426 -9.60 -19.79 -11.90
CA LEU A 426 -9.49 -19.35 -10.52
C LEU A 426 -10.32 -20.30 -9.66
N GLU A 427 -9.68 -21.03 -8.76
CA GLU A 427 -10.30 -21.88 -7.75
C GLU A 427 -10.07 -21.28 -6.37
N ALA A 428 -11.10 -21.19 -5.55
CA ALA A 428 -11.07 -20.58 -4.23
C ALA A 428 -11.74 -21.49 -3.21
N ASP A 429 -11.03 -21.85 -2.14
CA ASP A 429 -11.58 -22.46 -0.92
C ASP A 429 -11.83 -21.34 0.10
N LEU A 430 -13.06 -20.84 0.11
CA LEU A 430 -13.48 -19.68 0.88
C LEU A 430 -13.92 -20.13 2.28
N ASN A 431 -13.16 -19.73 3.29
CA ASN A 431 -13.51 -19.93 4.69
C ASN A 431 -14.33 -18.77 5.27
N ASP A 432 -14.52 -17.70 4.49
CA ASP A 432 -15.35 -16.57 4.85
C ASP A 432 -16.02 -15.99 3.59
N ILE A 433 -17.31 -16.22 3.48
CA ILE A 433 -18.19 -15.58 2.50
C ILE A 433 -19.19 -14.76 3.30
N PHE A 434 -19.22 -13.46 3.06
CA PHE A 434 -20.16 -12.56 3.72
C PHE A 434 -20.78 -11.61 2.72
N LEU A 435 -22.10 -11.50 2.80
CA LEU A 435 -22.89 -10.58 1.99
C LEU A 435 -23.81 -9.79 2.92
N LEU A 436 -23.81 -8.47 2.79
CA LEU A 436 -24.71 -7.56 3.49
C LEU A 436 -25.39 -6.65 2.47
N PHE A 437 -26.72 -6.70 2.42
CA PHE A 437 -27.52 -5.86 1.51
C PHE A 437 -28.00 -4.61 2.24
N ASP A 438 -28.15 -3.47 1.54
CA ASP A 438 -28.59 -2.19 2.15
C ASP A 438 -30.06 -2.21 2.63
N GLY A 439 -30.77 -3.29 2.37
CA GLY A 439 -32.13 -3.51 2.81
C GLY A 439 -32.52 -4.97 2.66
N SER A 440 -33.81 -5.25 2.80
CA SER A 440 -34.31 -6.58 2.49
C SER A 440 -34.36 -6.79 0.99
N ILE A 441 -33.86 -7.93 0.52
CA ILE A 441 -33.97 -8.36 -0.87
C ILE A 441 -35.46 -8.42 -1.23
N ASP A 442 -35.86 -7.59 -2.20
CA ASP A 442 -37.21 -7.66 -2.76
C ASP A 442 -37.35 -8.94 -3.60
N GLY A 443 -38.46 -9.64 -3.41
CA GLY A 443 -38.83 -10.83 -4.18
C GLY A 443 -38.98 -10.54 -5.68
N ASP A 444 -39.32 -9.29 -6.03
CA ASP A 444 -39.79 -8.94 -7.36
C ASP A 444 -38.79 -8.12 -8.22
N ASN A 445 -37.71 -7.57 -7.65
CA ASN A 445 -36.73 -6.78 -8.42
C ASN A 445 -35.33 -6.74 -7.79
N LEU A 446 -34.39 -7.47 -8.40
CA LEU A 446 -33.03 -7.69 -7.87
C LEU A 446 -31.90 -7.07 -8.66
N GLN A 447 -32.18 -6.60 -9.88
CA GLN A 447 -31.26 -5.73 -10.62
C GLN A 447 -31.01 -4.37 -9.92
N THR A 448 -31.60 -4.18 -8.74
CA THR A 448 -31.54 -3.00 -7.91
C THR A 448 -30.94 -3.24 -6.51
N ALA A 449 -30.54 -4.47 -6.19
CA ALA A 449 -29.99 -4.81 -4.88
C ALA A 449 -28.55 -4.33 -4.73
N THR A 450 -28.35 -3.39 -3.81
CA THR A 450 -27.08 -2.80 -3.41
C THR A 450 -26.62 -3.35 -2.07
N GLY A 451 -25.34 -3.19 -1.76
CA GLY A 451 -24.75 -3.64 -0.51
C GLY A 451 -23.29 -4.01 -0.67
N THR A 452 -22.71 -4.58 0.37
CA THR A 452 -21.29 -4.90 0.47
C THR A 452 -21.06 -6.40 0.61
N SER A 453 -19.87 -6.87 0.24
CA SER A 453 -19.45 -8.25 0.45
C SER A 453 -17.97 -8.37 0.73
N HIS A 454 -17.63 -9.42 1.46
CA HIS A 454 -16.25 -9.87 1.59
C HIS A 454 -16.14 -11.37 1.34
N PHE A 455 -15.05 -11.74 0.67
CA PHE A 455 -14.66 -13.11 0.38
C PHE A 455 -13.21 -13.29 0.82
N ALA A 456 -12.95 -14.27 1.68
CA ALA A 456 -11.59 -14.63 2.08
C ALA A 456 -11.39 -16.14 2.10
N GLY A 457 -10.16 -16.55 1.80
CA GLY A 457 -9.79 -17.97 1.74
C GLY A 457 -8.51 -18.21 0.96
N GLU A 458 -8.22 -19.48 0.70
CA GLU A 458 -7.08 -19.88 -0.13
C GLU A 458 -7.53 -19.95 -1.61
N VAL A 459 -6.71 -19.45 -2.52
CA VAL A 459 -6.97 -19.47 -3.96
C VAL A 459 -5.84 -20.10 -4.74
N THR A 460 -6.21 -20.76 -5.83
CA THR A 460 -5.31 -21.19 -6.90
C THR A 460 -5.75 -20.51 -8.20
N LEU A 461 -4.97 -19.53 -8.64
CA LEU A 461 -5.12 -18.90 -9.95
C LEU A 461 -4.16 -19.57 -10.94
N GLN A 462 -4.71 -20.30 -11.90
CA GLN A 462 -3.96 -20.95 -12.96
C GLN A 462 -4.11 -20.17 -14.28
N THR A 463 -2.99 -19.97 -14.97
CA THR A 463 -2.92 -19.44 -16.34
C THR A 463 -2.25 -20.46 -17.27
N ALA A 464 -2.09 -20.11 -18.55
CA ALA A 464 -1.33 -20.93 -19.49
C ALA A 464 0.15 -21.12 -19.07
N ALA A 465 0.71 -20.19 -18.29
CA ALA A 465 2.14 -20.13 -17.97
C ALA A 465 2.46 -20.39 -16.50
N SER A 466 1.49 -20.25 -15.59
CA SER A 466 1.74 -20.20 -14.15
C SER A 466 0.59 -20.71 -13.30
N MET A 467 0.89 -20.93 -12.02
CA MET A 467 -0.08 -21.21 -10.98
C MET A 467 0.28 -20.36 -9.76
N THR A 468 -0.64 -19.49 -9.34
CA THR A 468 -0.50 -18.69 -8.12
C THR A 468 -1.33 -19.33 -7.03
N LYS A 469 -0.70 -19.73 -5.92
CA LYS A 469 -1.39 -20.15 -4.71
C LYS A 469 -1.30 -19.04 -3.67
N ALA A 470 -2.43 -18.50 -3.24
CA ALA A 470 -2.43 -17.30 -2.40
C ALA A 470 -3.59 -17.27 -1.41
N ASP A 471 -3.41 -16.51 -0.34
CA ASP A 471 -4.52 -16.02 0.47
C ASP A 471 -5.22 -14.88 -0.29
N LEU A 472 -6.52 -15.06 -0.54
CA LEU A 472 -7.41 -14.05 -1.11
C LEU A 472 -8.11 -13.29 0.01
N ARG A 473 -8.19 -11.97 -0.17
CA ARG A 473 -9.22 -11.13 0.43
C ARG A 473 -9.80 -10.24 -0.66
N LEU A 474 -11.10 -10.30 -0.85
CA LEU A 474 -11.81 -9.54 -1.85
C LEU A 474 -13.01 -8.87 -1.19
N HIS A 475 -13.07 -7.55 -1.29
CA HIS A 475 -14.22 -6.74 -0.92
C HIS A 475 -14.86 -6.19 -2.19
N LEU A 476 -16.16 -6.37 -2.30
CA LEU A 476 -16.94 -5.82 -3.41
C LEU A 476 -18.14 -5.06 -2.90
N ASP A 477 -18.42 -3.97 -3.58
CA ASP A 477 -19.62 -3.17 -3.34
C ASP A 477 -20.51 -3.21 -4.56
N ARG A 478 -21.81 -3.40 -4.31
CA ARG A 478 -22.86 -3.31 -5.31
C ARG A 478 -23.54 -1.99 -5.15
N VAL A 479 -23.36 -1.11 -6.12
CA VAL A 479 -23.88 0.25 -6.07
C VAL A 479 -24.79 0.53 -7.26
N ARG A 480 -25.69 1.49 -7.09
CA ARG A 480 -26.61 1.89 -8.16
C ARG A 480 -26.00 3.04 -8.96
N SER A 481 -25.80 2.81 -10.27
CA SER A 481 -25.34 3.82 -11.20
C SER A 481 -26.41 4.91 -11.45
N PRO A 482 -26.02 6.10 -11.93
CA PRO A 482 -26.95 7.13 -12.43
C PRO A 482 -27.89 6.65 -13.54
N GLY A 483 -27.48 5.60 -14.28
CA GLY A 483 -28.29 4.93 -15.29
C GLY A 483 -29.37 4.01 -14.71
N ASN A 484 -29.43 3.85 -13.38
CA ASN A 484 -30.23 2.84 -12.66
C ASN A 484 -29.85 1.39 -12.98
N SER A 485 -28.61 1.12 -13.41
CA SER A 485 -28.01 -0.22 -13.33
C SER A 485 -27.41 -0.42 -11.93
N VAL A 486 -27.35 -1.66 -11.45
CA VAL A 486 -26.48 -2.01 -10.32
C VAL A 486 -25.18 -2.57 -10.88
N GLU A 487 -24.08 -2.07 -10.38
CA GLU A 487 -22.73 -2.44 -10.81
C GLU A 487 -21.92 -2.89 -9.60
N SER A 488 -21.00 -3.82 -9.85
CA SER A 488 -20.12 -4.37 -8.82
C SER A 488 -18.75 -3.72 -8.96
N ILE A 489 -18.31 -3.11 -7.86
CA ILE A 489 -17.05 -2.39 -7.71
C ILE A 489 -16.09 -3.26 -6.93
N ILE A 490 -14.87 -3.45 -7.44
CA ILE A 490 -13.76 -4.01 -6.67
C ILE A 490 -13.16 -2.92 -5.79
N ALA A 491 -13.66 -2.80 -4.56
CA ALA A 491 -13.18 -1.79 -3.62
C ALA A 491 -11.83 -2.15 -2.99
N ASN A 492 -11.57 -3.46 -2.79
CA ASN A 492 -10.28 -3.95 -2.33
C ASN A 492 -10.08 -5.41 -2.74
N LEU A 493 -8.98 -5.70 -3.43
CA LEU A 493 -8.50 -7.03 -3.70
C LEU A 493 -7.08 -7.16 -3.13
N ARG A 494 -6.84 -8.20 -2.35
CA ARG A 494 -5.53 -8.62 -1.90
C ARG A 494 -5.32 -10.09 -2.23
N LEU A 495 -4.21 -10.38 -2.89
CA LEU A 495 -3.69 -11.73 -3.06
C LEU A 495 -2.29 -11.77 -2.47
N ARG A 496 -2.01 -12.72 -1.57
CA ARG A 496 -0.66 -12.91 -1.06
C ARG A 496 -0.30 -14.38 -1.03
N GLY A 497 0.78 -14.75 -1.69
CA GLY A 497 1.28 -16.11 -1.61
C GLY A 497 2.35 -16.41 -2.65
N ASP A 498 2.37 -17.65 -3.09
CA ASP A 498 3.43 -18.22 -3.91
C ASP A 498 3.03 -18.27 -5.39
N PHE A 499 3.76 -17.55 -6.21
CA PHE A 499 3.70 -17.63 -7.66
C PHE A 499 4.59 -18.78 -8.15
N GLU A 500 3.97 -19.91 -8.48
CA GLU A 500 4.65 -21.12 -8.94
C GLU A 500 4.67 -21.19 -10.47
N THR A 501 5.86 -21.37 -11.03
CA THR A 501 6.06 -21.70 -12.45
C THR A 501 6.94 -22.92 -12.58
N VAL A 502 7.09 -23.45 -13.81
CA VAL A 502 7.89 -24.68 -14.05
C VAL A 502 9.33 -24.53 -13.55
N ASN A 503 9.82 -23.29 -13.46
CA ASN A 503 11.20 -23.00 -13.12
C ASN A 503 11.43 -22.70 -11.64
N GLN A 504 10.40 -22.22 -10.92
CA GLN A 504 10.59 -21.65 -9.58
C GLN A 504 9.29 -21.32 -8.84
N VAL A 505 9.44 -20.94 -7.58
CA VAL A 505 8.40 -20.35 -6.74
C VAL A 505 8.87 -18.94 -6.32
N THR A 506 8.00 -17.95 -6.44
CA THR A 506 8.30 -16.54 -6.10
C THR A 506 7.16 -15.98 -5.25
N PRO A 507 7.43 -15.53 -4.01
CA PRO A 507 6.39 -14.88 -3.21
C PRO A 507 5.96 -13.56 -3.86
N VAL A 508 4.65 -13.35 -3.95
CA VAL A 508 4.03 -12.18 -4.55
C VAL A 508 2.87 -11.71 -3.65
N ALA A 509 2.79 -10.40 -3.44
CA ALA A 509 1.58 -9.75 -2.96
C ALA A 509 1.03 -8.82 -4.05
N LEU A 510 -0.26 -8.93 -4.34
CA LEU A 510 -1.00 -8.08 -5.25
C LEU A 510 -2.10 -7.37 -4.47
N TYR A 511 -2.20 -6.06 -4.68
CA TYR A 511 -3.26 -5.20 -4.21
C TYR A 511 -3.95 -4.57 -5.40
N ALA A 512 -5.28 -4.50 -5.39
CA ALA A 512 -6.02 -3.78 -6.41
C ALA A 512 -7.29 -3.13 -5.86
N ALA A 513 -7.71 -2.03 -6.49
CA ALA A 513 -8.99 -1.38 -6.28
C ALA A 513 -9.38 -0.59 -7.54
N GLU A 514 -10.67 -0.38 -7.79
CA GLU A 514 -11.15 0.47 -8.89
C GLU A 514 -10.74 1.94 -8.68
N GLN A 515 -10.27 2.60 -9.74
CA GLN A 515 -9.85 4.00 -9.66
C GLN A 515 -11.06 4.95 -9.69
N SER A 516 -12.08 4.62 -10.48
CA SER A 516 -13.22 5.49 -10.74
C SER A 516 -14.54 4.74 -10.51
N PRO A 517 -14.82 4.37 -9.23
CA PRO A 517 -16.04 3.64 -8.85
C PRO A 517 -17.35 4.32 -9.27
N TYR A 518 -17.32 5.62 -9.62
CA TYR A 518 -18.48 6.40 -10.03
C TYR A 518 -18.54 6.74 -11.52
N GLU A 519 -17.58 6.31 -12.33
CA GLU A 519 -17.71 6.45 -13.78
C GLU A 519 -18.68 5.41 -14.36
N PHE A 520 -18.92 4.30 -13.64
CA PHE A 520 -19.84 3.22 -14.00
C PHE A 520 -19.62 2.76 -15.46
N ASP A 521 -18.35 2.55 -15.82
CA ASP A 521 -17.98 1.92 -17.07
C ASP A 521 -18.02 0.40 -16.90
N THR A 522 -18.43 -0.29 -17.96
CA THR A 522 -18.45 -1.75 -18.04
C THR A 522 -17.06 -2.40 -18.03
N ALA A 523 -16.00 -1.61 -18.17
CA ALA A 523 -14.61 -2.07 -18.14
C ALA A 523 -14.01 -1.83 -16.74
N LEU A 524 -13.34 -2.84 -16.20
CA LEU A 524 -12.58 -2.73 -14.95
C LEU A 524 -11.44 -1.72 -15.10
N ASP A 525 -11.34 -0.77 -14.19
CA ASP A 525 -10.33 0.30 -14.18
C ASP A 525 -9.43 0.21 -12.93
N LEU A 526 -8.90 -0.98 -12.71
CA LEU A 526 -8.15 -1.31 -11.50
C LEU A 526 -6.79 -0.60 -11.44
N ALA A 527 -6.54 0.06 -10.31
CA ALA A 527 -5.20 0.44 -9.87
C ALA A 527 -4.53 -0.76 -9.21
N PHE A 528 -3.24 -0.98 -9.47
CA PHE A 528 -2.51 -2.12 -8.89
C PHE A 528 -1.27 -1.72 -8.13
N GLY A 529 -1.11 -2.33 -6.96
CA GLY A 529 0.14 -2.40 -6.21
C GLY A 529 0.69 -3.82 -6.21
N LEU A 530 1.97 -3.98 -6.53
CA LEU A 530 2.65 -5.26 -6.60
C LEU A 530 3.88 -5.25 -5.69
N HIS A 531 3.99 -6.26 -4.82
CA HIS A 531 5.21 -6.62 -4.09
C HIS A 531 5.71 -7.97 -4.62
N VAL A 532 7.01 -8.09 -4.92
CA VAL A 532 7.64 -9.35 -5.32
C VAL A 532 8.93 -9.60 -4.56
N ASP A 533 9.06 -10.80 -4.00
CA ASP A 533 10.29 -11.28 -3.36
C ASP A 533 11.08 -12.17 -4.34
N PHE A 534 12.25 -11.73 -4.76
CA PHE A 534 13.13 -12.52 -5.63
C PHE A 534 14.37 -13.02 -4.87
N ASP A 535 14.64 -14.32 -4.95
CA ASP A 535 15.96 -14.87 -4.60
C ASP A 535 16.94 -14.68 -5.77
N LEU A 536 17.43 -13.45 -5.95
CA LEU A 536 18.40 -13.13 -7.00
C LEU A 536 19.81 -13.57 -6.60
N LYS A 537 20.59 -14.04 -7.58
CA LYS A 537 22.01 -14.30 -7.34
C LYS A 537 22.77 -13.01 -7.03
N GLY A 538 23.41 -12.93 -5.87
CA GLY A 538 24.10 -11.72 -5.41
C GLY A 538 23.21 -10.75 -4.63
N GLY A 539 21.90 -11.02 -4.53
CA GLY A 539 20.93 -10.26 -3.73
C GLY A 539 19.76 -11.17 -3.38
N SER A 540 19.98 -12.10 -2.46
CA SER A 540 18.99 -13.14 -2.09
C SER A 540 17.79 -12.58 -1.31
N ASP A 541 17.92 -11.36 -0.81
CA ASP A 541 16.90 -10.59 -0.10
C ASP A 541 16.23 -9.56 -1.02
N PHE A 542 16.33 -9.71 -2.35
CA PHE A 542 15.81 -8.69 -3.25
C PHE A 542 14.28 -8.63 -3.20
N GLN A 543 13.74 -7.47 -2.82
CA GLN A 543 12.30 -7.20 -2.83
C GLN A 543 12.01 -6.07 -3.79
N LEU A 544 10.88 -6.12 -4.50
CA LEU A 544 10.47 -5.13 -5.47
C LEU A 544 9.03 -4.70 -5.21
N GLN A 545 8.81 -3.40 -5.11
CA GLN A 545 7.49 -2.78 -5.08
C GLN A 545 7.27 -1.92 -6.32
N LEU A 546 6.10 -2.10 -6.93
CA LEU A 546 5.68 -1.41 -8.15
C LEU A 546 4.19 -1.06 -8.04
N ALA A 547 3.85 0.21 -8.19
CA ALA A 547 2.48 0.69 -8.24
C ALA A 547 2.27 1.48 -9.54
N ALA A 548 1.35 1.03 -10.38
CA ALA A 548 0.92 1.75 -11.58
C ALA A 548 -0.35 1.10 -12.18
N ASP A 549 -1.00 1.84 -13.08
CA ASP A 549 -1.96 1.27 -14.04
C ASP A 549 -1.27 0.15 -14.88
N PRO A 550 -1.91 -1.02 -15.07
CA PRO A 550 -1.41 -2.12 -15.88
C PRO A 550 -0.90 -1.70 -17.26
N ASN A 551 -1.59 -0.77 -17.90
CA ASN A 551 -1.24 -0.25 -19.21
C ASN A 551 0.07 0.57 -19.17
N ASN A 552 0.39 1.15 -18.02
CA ASN A 552 1.53 2.02 -17.79
C ASN A 552 2.77 1.31 -17.22
N PHE A 553 2.68 0.07 -16.74
CA PHE A 553 3.85 -0.74 -16.35
C PHE A 553 4.92 -0.86 -17.44
N THR A 554 4.52 -0.56 -18.68
CA THR A 554 5.30 -0.71 -19.90
C THR A 554 5.87 0.61 -20.41
N ASN A 555 5.51 1.75 -19.78
CA ASN A 555 5.97 3.08 -20.17
C ASN A 555 7.36 3.37 -19.62
N LEU A 556 8.37 2.95 -20.38
CA LEU A 556 9.79 3.11 -20.07
C LEU A 556 10.30 4.58 -20.08
N ASN A 557 9.43 5.56 -20.35
CA ASN A 557 9.80 6.97 -20.28
C ASN A 557 9.65 7.56 -18.87
N SER A 558 8.89 6.91 -18.00
CA SER A 558 8.68 7.31 -16.61
C SER A 558 8.39 6.07 -15.77
N ALA A 559 9.27 5.72 -14.84
CA ALA A 559 9.06 4.60 -13.92
C ALA A 559 9.47 5.00 -12.50
N GLU A 560 8.62 4.69 -11.52
CA GLU A 560 8.91 4.79 -10.10
C GLU A 560 8.98 3.37 -9.54
N ILE A 561 10.13 3.02 -8.97
CA ILE A 561 10.43 1.66 -8.52
C ILE A 561 11.02 1.75 -7.12
N SER A 562 10.49 0.97 -6.19
CA SER A 562 11.05 0.83 -4.85
C SER A 562 11.57 -0.59 -4.68
N TYR A 563 12.77 -0.77 -4.14
CA TYR A 563 13.33 -2.10 -3.94
C TYR A 563 14.22 -2.19 -2.71
N LEU A 564 14.43 -3.42 -2.23
CA LEU A 564 15.38 -3.77 -1.17
C LEU A 564 16.48 -4.65 -1.75
N VAL A 565 17.73 -4.43 -1.35
CA VAL A 565 18.83 -5.36 -1.59
C VAL A 565 19.93 -5.18 -0.54
N GLY A 566 20.47 -6.27 0.00
CA GLY A 566 21.49 -6.22 1.03
C GLY A 566 21.03 -5.51 2.31
N GLY A 567 19.75 -5.63 2.67
CA GLY A 567 19.12 -5.00 3.82
C GLY A 567 18.97 -3.48 3.71
N ARG A 568 19.09 -2.92 2.50
CA ARG A 568 19.00 -1.48 2.23
C ARG A 568 17.93 -1.20 1.19
N VAL A 569 17.21 -0.11 1.39
CA VAL A 569 16.11 0.33 0.52
C VAL A 569 16.58 1.35 -0.50
N MET A 570 15.98 1.32 -1.68
CA MET A 570 16.22 2.29 -2.74
C MET A 570 14.93 2.54 -3.53
N GLN A 571 14.58 3.82 -3.65
CA GLN A 571 13.50 4.29 -4.51
C GLN A 571 14.11 4.99 -5.72
N LEU A 572 13.58 4.73 -6.90
CA LEU A 572 14.19 5.15 -8.15
C LEU A 572 13.14 5.68 -9.11
N ASP A 573 13.27 6.96 -9.47
CA ASP A 573 12.47 7.65 -10.49
C ASP A 573 13.33 7.82 -11.74
N VAL A 574 13.00 7.08 -12.81
CA VAL A 574 13.63 7.23 -14.14
C VAL A 574 12.72 8.04 -15.04
N ARG A 575 13.25 9.12 -15.62
CA ARG A 575 12.59 9.84 -16.72
C ARG A 575 13.49 9.90 -17.94
N ARG A 576 12.96 9.51 -19.09
CA ARG A 576 13.69 9.52 -20.36
C ARG A 576 13.02 10.41 -21.40
N SER A 577 13.81 11.25 -22.05
CA SER A 577 13.38 12.09 -23.16
C SER A 577 14.46 12.08 -24.26
N GLY A 578 14.25 11.23 -25.27
CA GLY A 578 15.24 10.97 -26.31
C GLY A 578 16.52 10.33 -25.75
N ASP A 579 17.65 11.01 -25.91
CA ASP A 579 18.97 10.61 -25.39
C ASP A 579 19.28 11.18 -24.00
N ASN A 580 18.34 11.95 -23.42
CA ASN A 580 18.50 12.49 -22.08
C ASN A 580 17.84 11.54 -21.08
N ASN A 581 18.62 11.09 -20.10
CA ASN A 581 18.11 10.33 -18.96
C ASN A 581 18.19 11.22 -17.72
N ASN A 582 17.14 11.19 -16.91
CA ASN A 582 17.10 11.77 -15.57
C ASN A 582 16.78 10.64 -14.59
N ILE A 583 17.66 10.39 -13.63
CA ILE A 583 17.50 9.34 -12.63
C ILE A 583 17.59 10.00 -11.27
N VAL A 584 16.57 9.83 -10.46
CA VAL A 584 16.58 10.22 -9.05
C VAL A 584 16.56 8.93 -8.23
N ALA A 585 17.65 8.65 -7.53
CA ALA A 585 17.76 7.51 -6.62
C ALA A 585 17.73 8.00 -5.17
N GLN A 586 16.71 7.62 -4.41
CA GLN A 586 16.54 7.96 -3.00
C GLN A 586 16.88 6.74 -2.17
N GLY A 587 17.77 6.91 -1.20
CA GLY A 587 18.17 5.87 -0.27
C GLY A 587 17.64 6.14 1.13
N LYS A 588 18.00 5.24 2.04
CA LYS A 588 17.71 5.38 3.47
C LYS A 588 18.13 6.75 4.03
N ASP A 589 17.44 7.22 5.07
CA ASP A 589 17.76 8.42 5.85
C ASP A 589 17.75 9.72 5.02
N GLY A 590 16.90 9.79 4.01
CA GLY A 590 16.67 10.99 3.19
C GLY A 590 17.86 11.41 2.32
N TYR A 591 18.83 10.52 2.08
CA TYR A 591 19.85 10.71 1.06
C TYR A 591 19.25 10.49 -0.32
N TRP A 592 19.64 11.30 -1.30
CA TRP A 592 19.24 11.07 -2.68
C TRP A 592 20.26 11.60 -3.70
N LEU A 593 20.23 10.99 -4.88
CA LEU A 593 21.16 11.21 -5.98
C LEU A 593 20.37 11.60 -7.23
N ASP A 594 20.62 12.81 -7.75
CA ASP A 594 20.09 13.31 -9.02
C ASP A 594 21.13 13.15 -10.12
N ILE A 595 20.81 12.34 -11.14
CA ILE A 595 21.69 12.05 -12.26
C ILE A 595 21.00 12.46 -13.56
N LYS A 596 21.53 13.50 -14.19
CA LYS A 596 21.15 13.95 -15.54
C LYS A 596 22.25 13.55 -16.51
N GLN A 597 21.91 12.63 -17.41
CA GLN A 597 22.78 12.20 -18.49
C GLN A 597 22.40 12.88 -19.80
N LYS A 598 23.39 13.49 -20.46
CA LYS A 598 23.29 13.95 -21.84
C LYS A 598 24.50 13.44 -22.62
N GLY A 599 24.30 12.40 -23.44
CA GLY A 599 25.40 11.68 -24.08
C GLY A 599 26.29 11.00 -23.03
N ARG A 600 27.58 11.37 -22.97
CA ARG A 600 28.53 10.88 -21.94
C ARG A 600 28.72 11.82 -20.75
N ASN A 601 28.10 12.99 -20.78
CA ASN A 601 28.23 13.95 -19.70
C ASN A 601 27.13 13.67 -18.68
N PHE A 602 27.56 13.47 -17.44
CA PHE A 602 26.72 13.35 -16.26
C PHE A 602 26.80 14.63 -15.46
N THR A 603 25.65 15.11 -15.02
CA THR A 603 25.48 16.31 -14.20
C THR A 603 24.39 16.04 -13.16
N GLY A 604 24.35 16.83 -12.09
CA GLY A 604 23.34 16.70 -11.05
C GLY A 604 23.96 16.88 -9.68
N GLY A 605 23.39 16.26 -8.66
CA GLY A 605 23.83 16.45 -7.28
C GLY A 605 23.61 15.22 -6.43
N TYR A 606 24.38 15.14 -5.36
CA TYR A 606 24.19 14.20 -4.27
C TYR A 606 23.74 15.00 -3.05
N TYR A 607 22.64 14.57 -2.42
CA TYR A 607 21.89 15.35 -1.47
C TYR A 607 21.64 14.58 -0.18
N TYR A 608 21.56 15.34 0.91
CA TYR A 608 21.01 14.91 2.19
C TYR A 608 19.84 15.83 2.52
N GLY A 609 18.62 15.31 2.45
CA GLY A 609 17.42 16.17 2.42
C GLY A 609 17.50 17.19 1.29
N ASP A 610 17.20 18.46 1.53
CA ASP A 610 17.30 19.51 0.51
C ASP A 610 18.72 20.08 0.35
N GLN A 611 19.70 19.64 1.15
CA GLN A 611 21.07 20.14 1.08
C GLN A 611 21.90 19.32 0.10
N GLN A 612 22.46 20.00 -0.91
CA GLN A 612 23.47 19.39 -1.77
C GLN A 612 24.79 19.21 -0.99
N ILE A 613 25.28 17.98 -0.98
CA ILE A 613 26.52 17.57 -0.28
C ILE A 613 27.58 17.04 -1.24
N GLY A 614 27.27 16.91 -2.53
CA GLY A 614 28.21 16.58 -3.59
C GLY A 614 27.69 16.92 -4.97
N ASP A 615 28.59 17.02 -5.95
CA ASP A 615 28.26 17.29 -7.35
C ASP A 615 28.38 16.02 -8.19
N VAL A 616 27.31 15.64 -8.88
CA VAL A 616 27.43 14.61 -9.92
C VAL A 616 28.11 15.23 -11.13
N LYS A 617 29.28 14.71 -11.51
CA LYS A 617 30.04 15.19 -12.67
C LYS A 617 30.85 14.09 -13.33
N THR A 618 31.27 14.34 -14.56
CA THR A 618 32.17 13.45 -15.30
C THR A 618 33.61 13.93 -15.17
N VAL A 619 34.47 13.15 -14.52
CA VAL A 619 35.90 13.43 -14.36
C VAL A 619 36.70 12.45 -15.22
N ARG A 620 37.46 12.97 -16.20
CA ARG A 620 38.27 12.15 -17.12
C ARG A 620 37.47 11.03 -17.83
N GLY A 621 36.20 11.28 -18.12
CA GLY A 621 35.31 10.32 -18.77
C GLY A 621 34.67 9.30 -17.82
N VAL A 622 34.92 9.39 -16.50
CA VAL A 622 34.29 8.57 -15.47
C VAL A 622 33.24 9.41 -14.75
N PRO A 623 31.97 9.01 -14.74
CA PRO A 623 30.95 9.64 -13.92
C PRO A 623 31.09 9.26 -12.44
N GLY A 624 30.83 10.23 -11.57
CA GLY A 624 30.95 10.11 -10.14
C GLY A 624 30.43 11.32 -9.40
N VAL A 625 30.51 11.27 -8.08
CA VAL A 625 30.22 12.39 -7.18
C VAL A 625 31.54 13.01 -6.76
N LEU A 626 31.73 14.30 -7.03
CA LEU A 626 32.81 15.09 -6.42
C LEU A 626 32.29 15.71 -5.13
N PHE A 627 32.94 15.40 -4.03
CA PHE A 627 32.63 15.98 -2.72
C PHE A 627 33.36 17.32 -2.51
N PRO A 628 32.86 18.17 -1.59
CA PRO A 628 33.49 19.43 -1.20
C PRO A 628 34.95 19.32 -0.73
N ASP A 629 35.34 18.17 -0.20
CA ASP A 629 36.72 17.90 0.24
C ASP A 629 37.68 17.54 -0.92
N GLY A 630 37.16 17.49 -2.15
CA GLY A 630 37.89 17.13 -3.36
C GLY A 630 37.99 15.63 -3.62
N SER A 631 37.41 14.79 -2.76
CA SER A 631 37.28 13.36 -3.04
C SER A 631 36.29 13.12 -4.17
N PHE A 632 36.55 12.08 -4.96
CA PHE A 632 35.72 11.70 -6.09
C PHE A 632 35.38 10.22 -5.98
N GLU A 633 34.09 9.92 -5.85
CA GLU A 633 33.57 8.55 -5.80
C GLU A 633 32.88 8.22 -7.12
N SER A 634 33.30 7.13 -7.76
CA SER A 634 32.66 6.71 -9.01
C SER A 634 31.28 6.14 -8.76
N LEU A 635 30.36 6.30 -9.72
CA LEU A 635 29.05 5.64 -9.70
C LEU A 635 29.12 4.17 -10.17
N PHE A 636 30.30 3.64 -10.53
CA PHE A 636 30.49 2.34 -11.18
C PHE A 636 31.54 1.44 -10.56
#